data_AF-A0A091SS77-F1
#
_entry.id   AF-A0A091SS77-F1
#
_cell.length_a   1.000
_cell.length_b   1.000
_cell.length_c   1.000
_cell.angle_alpha   90.00
_cell.angle_beta   90.00
_cell.angle_gamma   90.00
#
_symmetry.space_group_name_H-M   'P 1'
#
loop_
_entity.id
_entity.type
_entity.pdbx_description
1 polymer ?
#
loop_
_entity_poly.entity_id
_entity_poly.type
_entity_poly.pdbx_seq_one_letter_code
_entity_poly.pdbx_strand_id
1 'polypeptide(L)'
;QNGTKKAWDFMKIHDSVSILIFNTSRQCFVLVKQFRPAVYMSEVEKHHPQLFQNRDNESFSRLENPLPAAVGVTYELCAGIVDKPDLSVEEIACEEVLEECGYHVAVTDLRRITSYR
;
A
#
# COMPACT_ATOMS: atom_id res chain seq x y z
N GLN A 1 -30.12 -13.94 9.22
CA GLN A 1 -31.15 -14.83 8.66
C GLN A 1 -30.75 -16.25 9.02
N ASN A 2 -31.68 -17.07 9.54
CA ASN A 2 -31.47 -18.32 10.31
C ASN A 2 -31.07 -18.14 11.80
N GLY A 3 -31.37 -17.02 12.44
CA GLY A 3 -31.09 -16.82 13.88
C GLY A 3 -29.60 -16.66 14.24
N THR A 4 -28.68 -16.86 13.30
CA THR A 4 -27.25 -16.61 13.50
C THR A 4 -26.97 -15.10 13.47
N LYS A 5 -26.38 -14.57 14.55
CA LYS A 5 -25.81 -13.21 14.57
C LYS A 5 -24.69 -13.15 13.54
N LYS A 6 -24.77 -12.18 12.64
CA LYS A 6 -23.67 -11.85 11.72
C LYS A 6 -23.01 -10.58 12.25
N ALA A 7 -21.70 -10.64 12.43
CA ALA A 7 -20.87 -9.46 12.61
C ALA A 7 -20.27 -9.11 11.25
N TRP A 8 -20.16 -7.82 10.97
CA TRP A 8 -19.55 -7.30 9.75
C TRP A 8 -18.65 -6.14 10.13
N ASP A 9 -17.39 -6.21 9.72
CA ASP A 9 -16.46 -5.10 9.81
C ASP A 9 -16.44 -4.40 8.44
N PHE A 10 -16.74 -3.10 8.42
CA PHE A 10 -16.71 -2.28 7.22
C PHE A 10 -15.71 -1.15 7.40
N MET A 11 -14.82 -0.98 6.43
CA MET A 11 -13.88 0.14 6.39
C MET A 11 -14.17 0.97 5.14
N LYS A 12 -14.57 2.23 5.34
CA LYS A 12 -14.69 3.20 4.25
C LYS A 12 -13.32 3.83 4.04
N ILE A 13 -12.72 3.56 2.89
CA ILE A 13 -11.46 4.19 2.46
C ILE A 13 -11.74 5.23 1.38
N HIS A 14 -10.85 6.20 1.28
CA HIS A 14 -10.85 7.17 0.18
C HIS A 14 -10.46 6.48 -1.14
N ASP A 15 -10.85 7.10 -2.25
CA ASP A 15 -10.32 6.71 -3.56
C ASP A 15 -8.80 6.94 -3.58
N SER A 16 -8.10 6.28 -4.50
CA SER A 16 -6.64 6.39 -4.63
C SER A 16 -6.23 6.53 -6.09
N VAL A 17 -5.01 7.01 -6.30
CA VAL A 17 -4.35 7.07 -7.59
C VAL A 17 -3.07 6.23 -7.56
N SER A 18 -2.73 5.60 -8.68
CA SER A 18 -1.46 4.89 -8.86
C SER A 18 -0.85 5.25 -10.20
N ILE A 19 0.45 5.48 -10.21
CA ILE A 19 1.18 6.05 -11.34
C ILE A 19 2.26 5.05 -11.77
N LEU A 20 2.21 4.64 -13.03
CA LEU A 20 3.29 3.91 -13.69
C LEU A 20 4.20 4.91 -14.41
N ILE A 21 5.44 5.03 -13.92
CA ILE A 21 6.42 5.99 -14.44
C ILE A 21 7.45 5.27 -15.30
N PHE A 22 7.63 5.71 -16.54
CA PHE A 22 8.70 5.23 -17.42
C PHE A 22 9.71 6.36 -17.69
N ASN A 23 10.95 6.18 -17.23
CA ASN A 23 12.03 7.10 -17.51
C ASN A 23 12.63 6.81 -18.89
N THR A 24 12.35 7.66 -19.85
CA THR A 24 12.80 7.49 -21.26
C THR A 24 14.30 7.66 -21.44
N SER A 25 14.98 8.45 -20.60
CA SER A 25 16.44 8.62 -20.70
C SER A 25 17.19 7.37 -20.24
N ARG A 26 16.67 6.67 -19.23
CA ARG A 26 17.28 5.45 -18.66
C ARG A 26 16.65 4.15 -19.15
N GLN A 27 15.58 4.24 -19.94
CA GLN A 27 14.82 3.09 -20.45
C GLN A 27 14.39 2.13 -19.33
N CYS A 28 13.85 2.67 -18.24
CA CYS A 28 13.47 1.89 -17.07
C CYS A 28 12.17 2.39 -16.42
N PHE A 29 11.46 1.48 -15.76
CA PHE A 29 10.35 1.84 -14.88
C PHE A 29 10.88 2.32 -13.53
N VAL A 30 10.18 3.29 -12.93
CA VAL A 30 10.43 3.76 -11.56
C VAL A 30 9.37 3.15 -10.66
N LEU A 31 9.81 2.58 -9.53
CA LEU A 31 8.96 1.96 -8.51
C LEU A 31 9.33 2.52 -7.14
N VAL A 32 8.37 2.50 -6.22
CA VAL A 32 8.56 2.84 -4.81
C VAL A 32 8.95 1.58 -4.04
N LYS A 33 9.83 1.72 -3.06
CA LYS A 33 10.23 0.64 -2.14
C LYS A 33 9.93 1.06 -0.71
N GLN A 34 9.00 0.37 -0.06
CA GLN A 34 8.56 0.71 1.29
C GLN A 34 8.29 -0.52 2.15
N PHE A 35 8.38 -0.36 3.48
CA PHE A 35 8.06 -1.43 4.43
C PHE A 35 6.55 -1.42 4.72
N ARG A 36 5.88 -2.56 4.51
CA ARG A 36 4.47 -2.77 4.80
C ARG A 36 4.32 -3.72 6.00
N PRO A 37 3.90 -3.23 7.20
CA PRO A 37 3.76 -4.05 8.39
C PRO A 37 2.84 -5.27 8.21
N ALA A 38 1.76 -5.14 7.43
CA ALA A 38 0.85 -6.24 7.16
C ALA A 38 1.50 -7.38 6.36
N VAL A 39 2.38 -7.05 5.41
CA VAL A 39 3.16 -8.04 4.65
C VAL A 39 4.16 -8.74 5.57
N TYR A 40 4.88 -7.96 6.38
CA TYR A 40 5.77 -8.53 7.40
C TYR A 40 5.03 -9.48 8.35
N MET A 41 3.86 -9.07 8.85
CA MET A 41 3.07 -9.90 9.76
C MET A 41 2.57 -11.17 9.09
N SER A 42 2.18 -11.10 7.81
CA SER A 42 1.82 -12.29 7.03
C SER A 42 3.00 -13.26 6.89
N GLU A 43 4.21 -12.75 6.68
CA GLU A 43 5.42 -13.59 6.66
C GLU A 43 5.73 -14.18 8.04
N VAL A 44 5.56 -13.42 9.12
CA VAL A 44 5.72 -13.94 10.49
C VAL A 44 4.71 -15.06 10.77
N GLU A 45 3.44 -14.91 10.38
CA GLU A 45 2.42 -15.94 10.53
C GLU A 45 2.77 -17.23 9.78
N LYS A 46 3.28 -17.12 8.55
CA LYS A 46 3.72 -18.28 7.77
C LYS A 46 4.89 -19.03 8.41
N HIS A 47 5.88 -18.32 8.96
CA HIS A 47 7.07 -18.93 9.54
C HIS A 47 6.86 -19.39 11.00
N HIS A 48 5.94 -18.76 11.71
CA HIS A 48 5.65 -19.01 13.13
C HIS A 48 4.14 -19.12 13.40
N PRO A 49 3.44 -20.11 12.79
CA PRO A 49 1.98 -20.22 12.91
C PRO A 49 1.52 -20.40 14.36
N GLN A 50 2.38 -20.93 15.24
CA GLN A 50 2.12 -21.14 16.66
C GLN A 50 1.79 -19.84 17.41
N LEU A 51 2.32 -18.70 16.95
CA LEU A 51 2.08 -17.38 17.56
C LEU A 51 0.67 -16.85 17.31
N PHE A 52 -0.03 -17.37 16.29
CA PHE A 52 -1.35 -16.89 15.85
C PHE A 52 -2.49 -17.86 16.21
N GLN A 53 -2.18 -18.97 16.89
CA GLN A 53 -3.14 -20.01 17.25
C GLN A 53 -4.01 -19.65 18.48
N ASN A 54 -3.52 -18.79 19.40
CA ASN A 54 -4.26 -18.38 20.60
C ASN A 54 -4.62 -16.89 20.53
N ARG A 55 -5.76 -16.57 19.90
CA ARG A 55 -6.27 -15.19 19.76
C ARG A 55 -6.81 -14.56 21.05
N ASP A 56 -6.89 -15.33 22.13
CA ASP A 56 -7.51 -14.91 23.40
C ASP A 56 -6.53 -14.18 24.35
N ASN A 57 -5.24 -14.15 24.01
CA ASN A 57 -4.24 -13.44 24.80
C ASN A 57 -3.90 -12.11 24.11
N GLU A 58 -4.38 -10.99 24.65
CA GLU A 58 -4.08 -9.63 24.14
C GLU A 58 -2.59 -9.24 24.22
N SER A 59 -1.74 -10.12 24.74
CA SER A 59 -0.30 -9.94 24.76
C SER A 59 0.32 -10.56 23.52
N PHE A 60 0.53 -9.74 22.49
CA PHE A 60 1.53 -10.06 21.46
C PHE A 60 2.89 -10.11 22.19
N SER A 61 3.37 -11.31 22.51
CA SER A 61 4.70 -11.47 23.10
C SER A 61 5.74 -10.93 22.12
N ARG A 62 6.76 -10.25 22.66
CA ARG A 62 7.90 -9.77 21.87
C ARG A 62 8.44 -10.96 21.08
N LEU A 63 8.53 -10.83 19.76
CA LEU A 63 9.06 -11.87 18.89
C LEU A 63 10.54 -12.06 19.26
N GLU A 64 10.87 -13.19 19.91
CA GLU A 64 12.23 -13.45 20.42
C GLU A 64 13.27 -13.48 19.28
N ASN A 65 12.86 -14.01 18.13
CA ASN A 65 13.67 -14.08 16.90
C ASN A 65 12.89 -13.45 15.74
N PRO A 66 12.94 -12.12 15.57
CA PRO A 66 12.20 -11.46 14.50
C PRO A 66 12.79 -11.79 13.12
N LEU A 67 11.91 -11.93 12.13
CA LEU A 67 12.32 -12.03 10.73
C LEU A 67 13.02 -10.73 10.30
N PRO A 68 13.96 -10.79 9.32
CA PRO A 68 14.58 -9.58 8.77
C PRO A 68 13.52 -8.62 8.24
N ALA A 69 13.62 -7.31 8.53
CA ALA A 69 12.64 -6.32 8.07
C ALA A 69 12.43 -6.33 6.54
N ALA A 70 13.45 -6.75 5.79
CA ALA A 70 13.40 -6.92 4.34
C ALA A 70 12.24 -7.80 3.85
N VAL A 71 11.76 -8.78 4.65
CA VAL A 71 10.62 -9.63 4.24
C VAL A 71 9.30 -8.87 4.20
N GLY A 72 9.21 -7.73 4.87
CA GLY A 72 8.06 -6.83 4.82
C GLY A 72 8.21 -5.71 3.79
N VAL A 73 9.32 -5.67 3.03
CA VAL A 73 9.55 -4.62 2.05
C VAL A 73 8.94 -5.00 0.71
N THR A 74 8.12 -4.11 0.18
CA THR A 74 7.42 -4.27 -1.09
C THR A 74 8.00 -3.35 -2.15
N TYR A 75 7.86 -3.75 -3.41
CA TYR A 75 8.02 -2.87 -4.58
C TYR A 75 6.63 -2.54 -5.09
N GLU A 76 6.34 -1.25 -5.23
CA GLU A 76 5.00 -0.74 -5.51
C GLU A 76 5.06 0.34 -6.60
N LEU A 77 3.91 0.62 -7.20
CA LEU A 77 3.75 1.85 -7.99
C LEU A 77 3.78 3.05 -7.04
N CYS A 78 4.19 4.21 -7.57
CA CYS A 78 3.92 5.48 -6.88
C CYS A 78 2.42 5.65 -6.75
N ALA A 79 1.93 5.99 -5.56
CA ALA A 79 0.50 5.99 -5.29
C ALA A 79 0.14 6.89 -4.11
N GLY A 80 -1.05 7.49 -4.19
CA GLY A 80 -1.56 8.41 -3.18
C GLY A 80 -3.06 8.29 -2.97
N ILE A 81 -3.52 8.89 -1.88
CA ILE A 81 -4.94 8.97 -1.55
C ILE A 81 -5.53 10.23 -2.22
N VAL A 82 -6.74 10.13 -2.76
CA VAL A 82 -7.49 11.27 -3.28
C VAL A 82 -8.26 11.91 -2.12
N ASP A 83 -7.59 12.77 -1.35
CA ASP A 83 -8.14 13.43 -0.16
C ASP A 83 -8.14 14.96 -0.21
N LYS A 84 -7.52 15.56 -1.23
CA LYS A 84 -7.48 17.02 -1.45
C LYS A 84 -8.65 17.44 -2.36
N PRO A 85 -9.73 18.04 -1.83
CA PRO A 85 -10.96 18.28 -2.60
C PRO A 85 -10.81 19.37 -3.68
N ASP A 86 -9.82 20.24 -3.53
CA ASP A 86 -9.56 21.35 -4.45
C ASP A 86 -8.63 20.96 -5.62
N LEU A 87 -8.14 19.71 -5.64
CA LEU A 87 -7.26 19.20 -6.69
C LEU A 87 -7.95 18.12 -7.52
N SER A 88 -7.65 18.11 -8.82
CA SER A 88 -7.95 16.99 -9.70
C SER A 88 -7.12 15.75 -9.34
N VAL A 89 -7.56 14.58 -9.80
CA VAL A 89 -6.83 13.32 -9.60
C VAL A 89 -5.45 13.39 -10.26
N GLU A 90 -5.35 14.07 -11.40
CA GLU A 90 -4.11 14.31 -12.12
C GLU A 90 -3.15 15.23 -11.37
N GLU A 91 -3.66 16.29 -10.72
CA GLU A 91 -2.83 17.17 -9.88
C GLU A 91 -2.30 16.42 -8.66
N ILE A 92 -3.15 15.64 -7.98
CA ILE A 92 -2.70 14.77 -6.87
C ILE A 92 -1.64 13.78 -7.37
N ALA A 93 -1.85 13.16 -8.54
CA ALA A 93 -0.86 12.26 -9.11
C ALA A 93 0.50 12.95 -9.34
N CYS A 94 0.51 14.20 -9.81
CA CYS A 94 1.75 14.97 -9.97
C CYS A 94 2.43 15.27 -8.63
N GLU A 95 1.67 15.60 -7.58
CA GLU A 95 2.21 15.81 -6.23
C GLU A 95 2.85 14.52 -5.68
N GLU A 96 2.17 13.38 -5.79
CA GLU A 96 2.70 12.08 -5.33
C GLU A 96 3.97 11.67 -6.09
N VAL A 97 4.02 11.90 -7.40
CA VAL A 97 5.23 11.63 -8.22
C VAL A 97 6.42 12.49 -7.75
N LEU A 98 6.16 13.72 -7.32
CA LEU A 98 7.19 14.58 -6.75
C LEU A 98 7.61 14.13 -5.35
N GLU A 99 6.65 13.85 -4.48
CA GLU A 99 6.88 13.49 -3.08
C GLU A 99 7.57 12.13 -2.92
N GLU A 100 7.09 11.09 -3.61
CA GLU A 100 7.60 9.73 -3.46
C GLU A 100 8.80 9.42 -4.36
N CYS A 101 8.83 10.01 -5.57
CA CYS A 101 9.81 9.65 -6.59
C CYS A 101 10.77 10.79 -6.97
N GLY A 102 10.53 12.02 -6.51
CA GLY A 102 11.40 13.17 -6.79
C GLY A 102 11.36 13.65 -8.25
N TYR A 103 10.34 13.27 -9.03
CA TYR A 103 10.17 13.73 -10.41
C TYR A 103 9.12 14.83 -10.48
N HIS A 104 9.43 15.90 -11.22
CA HIS A 104 8.43 16.90 -11.57
C HIS A 104 7.83 16.55 -12.95
N VAL A 105 6.51 16.40 -13.02
CA VAL A 105 5.77 16.09 -14.25
C VAL A 105 4.60 17.06 -14.40
N ALA A 106 4.25 17.43 -15.64
CA ALA A 106 3.05 18.23 -15.88
C ALA A 106 1.82 17.32 -16.00
N VAL A 107 0.63 17.84 -15.68
CA VAL A 107 -0.65 17.12 -15.88
C VAL A 107 -0.81 16.63 -17.32
N THR A 108 -0.30 17.40 -18.29
CA THR A 108 -0.33 17.04 -19.73
C THR A 108 0.54 15.83 -20.09
N ASP A 109 1.49 15.47 -19.23
CA ASP A 109 2.35 14.29 -19.42
C ASP A 109 1.68 13.00 -18.91
N LEU A 110 0.61 13.14 -18.11
CA LEU A 110 -0.14 12.02 -17.58
C LEU A 110 -1.10 11.46 -18.63
N ARG A 111 -1.15 10.13 -18.69
CA ARG A 111 -2.11 9.39 -19.52
C ARG A 111 -2.85 8.39 -18.66
N ARG A 112 -4.19 8.49 -18.63
CA ARG A 112 -5.03 7.51 -17.95
C ARG A 112 -4.88 6.12 -18.60
N ILE A 113 -4.55 5.13 -17.77
CA ILE A 113 -4.42 3.72 -18.20
C ILE A 113 -5.74 2.97 -17.93
N THR A 114 -6.18 2.90 -16.68
CA THR A 114 -7.39 2.19 -16.28
C THR A 114 -7.91 2.72 -14.93
N SER A 115 -9.10 2.25 -14.52
CA SER A 115 -9.72 2.53 -13.21
C SER A 115 -10.54 1.32 -12.79
N TYR A 116 -10.51 0.97 -11.51
CA TYR A 116 -11.30 -0.14 -10.93
C TYR A 116 -11.99 0.31 -9.64
N ARG A 117 -12.96 -0.48 -9.17
CA ARG A 117 -13.68 -0.32 -7.90
C ARG A 117 -13.73 -1.65 -7.17
#